data_AF-A0A1I5L9W9-F1
#
_entry.id   AF-A0A1I5L9W9-F1
#
_cell.length_a   1.000
_cell.length_b   1.000
_cell.length_c   1.000
_cell.angle_alpha   90.00
_cell.angle_beta   90.00
_cell.angle_gamma   90.00
#
_symmetry.space_group_name_H-M   'P 1'
#
loop_
_entity.id
_entity.type
_entity.pdbx_description
1 polymer ?
#
loop_
_entity_poly.entity_id
_entity_poly.type
_entity_poly.pdbx_seq_one_letter_code
_entity_poly.pdbx_strand_id
1 'polypeptide(L)'
;MDKRKEKYIQSRYKRELERYLNRVVNFVMNGEFDNEDYVKFIDKVQEKLNSCDKVKLYNDYFEKIEKFIAMTVELKEKNQEIEDLKTKIMHEANLIRKAKRKKSYTRKRYKNIENEEI
;
A
#
# COMPACT_ATOMS: atom_id res chain seq x y z
N MET A 1 -25.44 0.82 -11.36
CA MET A 1 -24.56 1.97 -11.11
C MET A 1 -23.95 2.41 -12.45
N ASP A 2 -23.64 3.69 -12.63
CA ASP A 2 -22.94 4.15 -13.84
C ASP A 2 -21.52 3.54 -13.88
N LYS A 3 -21.20 2.80 -14.95
CA LYS A 3 -19.88 2.16 -15.16
C LYS A 3 -18.72 3.15 -15.02
N ARG A 4 -18.93 4.44 -15.33
CA ARG A 4 -17.92 5.49 -15.15
C ARG A 4 -17.67 5.77 -13.67
N LYS A 5 -18.74 5.84 -12.86
CA LYS A 5 -18.67 6.04 -11.41
C LYS A 5 -17.95 4.87 -10.72
N GLU A 6 -18.26 3.63 -11.10
CA GLU A 6 -17.59 2.44 -10.55
C GLU A 6 -16.08 2.44 -10.85
N LYS A 7 -15.69 2.74 -12.09
CA LYS A 7 -14.28 2.85 -12.48
C LYS A 7 -13.57 3.97 -11.72
N TYR A 8 -14.23 5.12 -11.53
CA TYR A 8 -13.70 6.23 -10.76
C TYR A 8 -13.44 5.84 -9.30
N ILE A 9 -14.43 5.23 -8.63
CA ILE A 9 -14.30 4.77 -7.24
C ILE A 9 -13.15 3.76 -7.12
N GLN A 10 -13.09 2.78 -8.04
CA GLN A 10 -12.01 1.80 -8.02
C GLN A 10 -10.62 2.42 -8.22
N SER A 11 -10.50 3.41 -9.11
CA SER A 11 -9.25 4.14 -9.32
C SER A 11 -8.87 4.98 -8.09
N ARG A 12 -9.85 5.62 -7.44
CA ARG A 12 -9.64 6.38 -6.21
C ARG A 12 -9.14 5.48 -5.08
N TYR A 13 -9.81 4.35 -4.84
CA TYR A 13 -9.42 3.40 -3.79
C TYR A 13 -8.00 2.86 -4.00
N LYS A 14 -7.67 2.42 -5.23
CA LYS A 14 -6.30 1.98 -5.59
C LYS A 14 -5.24 3.04 -5.26
N ARG A 15 -5.52 4.31 -5.58
CA ARG A 15 -4.60 5.42 -5.30
C ARG A 15 -4.45 5.68 -3.81
N GLU A 16 -5.53 5.63 -3.03
CA GLU A 16 -5.44 5.83 -1.58
C GLU A 16 -4.70 4.69 -0.88
N LEU A 17 -4.83 3.43 -1.35
CA LEU A 17 -4.01 2.32 -0.87
C LEU A 17 -2.51 2.58 -1.09
N GLU A 18 -2.10 2.99 -2.29
CA GLU A 18 -0.70 3.31 -2.57
C GLU A 18 -0.21 4.54 -1.78
N ARG A 19 -1.06 5.55 -1.62
CA ARG A 19 -0.75 6.74 -0.80
C ARG A 19 -0.55 6.37 0.66
N TYR A 20 -1.38 5.47 1.21
CA TYR A 20 -1.21 4.96 2.57
C TYR A 20 0.18 4.34 2.73
N LEU A 21 0.51 3.36 1.88
CA LEU A 21 1.82 2.68 1.90
C LEU A 21 2.97 3.69 1.85
N ASN A 22 2.94 4.63 0.91
CA ASN A 22 4.01 5.60 0.74
C ASN A 22 4.13 6.54 1.96
N ARG A 23 3.02 6.97 2.54
CA ARG A 23 3.02 7.82 3.75
C ARG A 23 3.67 7.10 4.92
N VAL A 24 3.26 5.86 5.20
CA VAL A 24 3.82 5.06 6.31
C VAL A 24 5.31 4.80 6.11
N VAL A 25 5.71 4.38 4.91
CA VAL A 25 7.13 4.13 4.62
C VAL A 25 7.96 5.41 4.77
N ASN A 26 7.47 6.55 4.27
CA ASN A 26 8.18 7.82 4.41
C ASN A 26 8.29 8.27 5.88
N PHE A 27 7.25 8.06 6.68
CA PHE A 27 7.27 8.36 8.12
C PHE A 27 8.34 7.52 8.83
N VAL A 28 8.33 6.21 8.56
CA VAL A 28 9.27 5.25 9.17
C VAL A 28 10.71 5.48 8.76
N MET A 29 10.95 5.85 7.50
CA MET A 29 12.30 6.07 6.97
C MET A 29 12.95 7.38 7.44
N ASN A 30 12.17 8.44 7.64
CA ASN A 30 12.71 9.79 7.78
C ASN A 30 12.63 10.35 9.21
N GLY A 31 12.00 9.63 10.15
CA GLY A 31 11.73 10.14 11.49
C GLY A 31 12.38 9.34 12.62
N GLU A 32 12.89 10.08 13.62
CA GLU A 32 12.82 9.65 15.01
C GLU A 32 11.39 9.92 15.49
N PHE A 33 10.75 8.90 16.06
CA PHE A 33 9.38 8.97 16.55
C PHE A 33 9.22 7.98 17.69
N ASP A 34 8.32 8.27 18.60
CA ASP A 34 7.92 7.34 19.65
C ASP A 34 6.60 6.62 19.30
N ASN A 35 6.13 5.76 20.20
CA ASN A 35 4.91 5.00 19.96
C ASN A 35 3.67 5.91 19.86
N GLU A 36 3.65 7.05 20.55
CA GLU A 36 2.53 7.98 20.51
C GLU A 36 2.46 8.72 19.16
N ASP A 37 3.61 9.14 18.65
CA ASP A 37 3.75 9.70 17.30
C ASP A 37 3.30 8.71 16.23
N TYR A 38 3.69 7.43 16.36
CA TYR A 38 3.26 6.38 15.45
C TYR A 38 1.74 6.19 15.47
N VAL A 39 1.14 6.10 16.66
CA VAL A 39 -0.31 5.95 16.85
C VAL A 39 -1.05 7.10 16.17
N LYS A 40 -0.68 8.35 16.48
CA LYS A 40 -1.27 9.56 15.89
C LYS A 40 -1.13 9.58 14.37
N PHE A 41 0.03 9.16 13.87
CA PHE A 41 0.29 9.11 12.43
C PHE A 41 -0.60 8.08 11.73
N ILE A 42 -0.66 6.85 12.24
CA ILE A 42 -1.48 5.78 11.66
C ILE A 42 -2.96 6.17 11.64
N ASP A 43 -3.49 6.73 12.73
CA ASP A 43 -4.89 7.17 12.79
C ASP A 43 -5.20 8.22 11.73
N LYS A 44 -4.33 9.21 11.56
CA LYS A 44 -4.48 10.26 10.55
C LYS A 44 -4.43 9.71 9.11
N VAL A 45 -3.58 8.72 8.84
CA VAL A 45 -3.49 8.13 7.50
C VAL A 45 -4.67 7.17 7.25
N GLN A 46 -5.14 6.48 8.28
CA GLN A 46 -6.31 5.60 8.21
C GLN A 46 -7.60 6.39 7.97
N GLU A 47 -7.79 7.53 8.63
CA GLU A 47 -8.93 8.43 8.39
C GLU A 47 -9.03 8.83 6.91
N LYS A 48 -7.89 9.19 6.30
CA LYS A 48 -7.84 9.52 4.87
C LYS A 48 -8.24 8.34 3.98
N LEU A 49 -7.81 7.13 4.32
CA LEU A 49 -8.21 5.93 3.58
C LEU A 49 -9.72 5.67 3.74
N ASN A 50 -10.24 5.81 4.95
CA ASN A 50 -11.65 5.59 5.27
C ASN A 50 -12.58 6.63 4.61
N SER A 51 -12.07 7.80 4.22
CA SER A 51 -12.80 8.80 3.43
C SER A 51 -13.10 8.36 1.98
N CYS A 52 -12.58 7.21 1.55
CA CYS A 52 -12.81 6.62 0.24
C CYS A 52 -13.63 5.34 0.36
N ASP A 53 -14.58 5.14 -0.56
CA ASP A 53 -15.34 3.90 -0.62
C ASP A 53 -14.41 2.70 -0.86
N LYS A 54 -14.45 1.73 0.05
CA LYS A 54 -13.75 0.46 -0.11
C LYS A 54 -14.40 -0.33 -1.24
N VAL A 55 -13.57 -0.80 -2.17
CA VAL A 55 -14.03 -1.71 -3.23
C VAL A 55 -13.15 -2.94 -3.29
N LYS A 56 -13.74 -4.07 -3.70
CA LYS A 56 -13.01 -5.32 -3.84
C LYS A 56 -12.02 -5.23 -4.99
N LEU A 57 -10.76 -5.55 -4.71
CA LEU A 57 -9.68 -5.58 -5.68
C LEU A 57 -9.18 -7.02 -5.82
N TYR A 58 -9.30 -7.59 -7.02
CA TYR A 58 -8.83 -8.95 -7.33
C TYR A 58 -7.41 -8.89 -7.92
N ASN A 59 -6.45 -8.42 -7.12
CA ASN A 59 -5.08 -8.25 -7.57
C ASN A 59 -4.13 -8.41 -6.38
N ASP A 60 -3.26 -9.42 -6.43
CA ASP A 60 -2.24 -9.75 -5.42
C ASP A 60 -1.49 -8.52 -4.91
N TYR A 61 -1.14 -7.58 -5.80
CA TYR A 61 -0.46 -6.35 -5.39
C TYR A 61 -1.29 -5.50 -4.40
N PHE A 62 -2.58 -5.32 -4.66
CA PHE A 62 -3.43 -4.53 -3.78
C PHE A 62 -3.86 -5.31 -2.54
N GLU A 63 -4.03 -6.63 -2.64
CA GLU A 63 -4.27 -7.49 -1.48
C GLU A 63 -3.09 -7.43 -0.49
N LYS A 64 -1.85 -7.40 -0.99
CA LYS A 64 -0.66 -7.20 -0.16
C LYS A 64 -0.65 -5.82 0.52
N ILE A 65 -1.11 -4.76 -0.17
CA ILE A 65 -1.22 -3.43 0.46
C ILE A 65 -2.31 -3.43 1.55
N GLU A 66 -3.46 -4.06 1.31
CA GLU A 66 -4.52 -4.19 2.33
C GLU A 66 -4.04 -4.95 3.57
N LYS A 67 -3.28 -6.05 3.37
CA LYS A 67 -2.63 -6.77 4.47
C LYS A 67 -1.60 -5.91 5.22
N PHE A 68 -0.82 -5.11 4.49
CA PHE A 68 0.11 -4.16 5.10
C PHE A 68 -0.62 -3.11 5.95
N ILE A 69 -1.74 -2.56 5.46
CA ILE A 69 -2.56 -1.61 6.24
C ILE A 69 -3.03 -2.25 7.54
N ALA A 70 -3.64 -3.45 7.46
CA ALA A 70 -4.11 -4.17 8.64
C ALA A 70 -2.97 -4.40 9.65
N MET A 71 -1.82 -4.86 9.18
CA MET A 71 -0.63 -5.08 9.99
C MET A 71 -0.14 -3.78 10.67
N THR A 72 -0.12 -2.64 9.98
CA THR A 72 0.26 -1.36 10.61
C THR A 72 -0.74 -0.88 11.67
N VAL A 73 -2.03 -1.19 11.50
CA VAL A 73 -3.04 -0.90 12.53
C VAL A 73 -2.89 -1.82 13.73
N GLU A 74 -2.62 -3.11 13.53
CA GLU A 74 -2.35 -4.03 14.65
C GLU A 74 -1.09 -3.67 15.44
N LEU A 75 -0.05 -3.17 14.75
CA LEU A 75 1.19 -2.74 15.41
C LEU A 75 0.95 -1.57 16.37
N LYS A 76 -0.05 -0.73 16.10
CA LYS A 76 -0.50 0.36 16.98
C LYS A 76 -0.92 -0.16 18.36
N GLU A 77 -1.52 -1.35 18.42
CA GLU A 77 -2.09 -1.92 19.64
C GLU A 77 -1.06 -2.68 20.47
N LYS A 78 0.06 -3.09 19.87
CA LYS A 78 1.02 -4.03 20.47
C LYS A 78 2.16 -3.36 21.25
N ASN A 79 2.16 -2.03 21.38
CA ASN A 79 3.17 -1.20 22.07
C ASN A 79 4.60 -1.78 21.97
N GLN A 80 5.07 -1.96 20.73
CA GLN A 80 6.34 -2.61 20.44
C GLN A 80 7.53 -1.64 20.53
N GLU A 81 8.74 -2.19 20.56
CA GLU A 81 9.94 -1.38 20.35
C GLU A 81 9.92 -0.75 18.95
N ILE A 82 10.34 0.51 18.87
CA ILE A 82 10.30 1.29 17.63
C ILE A 82 11.16 0.63 16.54
N GLU A 83 12.32 0.09 16.88
CA GLU A 83 13.23 -0.52 15.91
C GLU A 83 12.64 -1.79 15.27
N ASP A 84 11.99 -2.63 16.08
CA ASP A 84 11.25 -3.80 15.60
C ASP A 84 10.10 -3.40 14.67
N LEU A 85 9.36 -2.35 15.05
CA LEU A 85 8.27 -1.81 14.25
C LEU A 85 8.77 -1.29 12.88
N LYS A 86 9.87 -0.52 12.88
CA LYS A 86 10.51 -0.04 11.66
C LYS A 86 10.93 -1.21 10.77
N THR A 87 11.58 -2.22 11.36
CA THR A 87 12.07 -3.40 10.64
C THR A 87 10.92 -4.16 9.96
N LYS A 88 9.82 -4.44 10.68
CA LYS A 88 8.64 -5.12 10.13
C LYS A 88 7.98 -4.35 8.99
N ILE A 89 7.75 -3.04 9.19
CA ILE A 89 7.13 -2.18 8.17
C ILE A 89 7.99 -2.15 6.90
N MET A 90 9.30 -1.98 7.05
CA MET A 90 10.23 -1.90 5.93
C MET A 90 10.35 -3.24 5.19
N HIS A 91 10.35 -4.36 5.92
CA HIS A 91 10.34 -5.69 5.33
C HIS A 91 9.12 -5.88 4.40
N GLU A 92 7.92 -5.63 4.92
CA GLU A 92 6.68 -5.80 4.14
C GLU A 92 6.59 -4.82 2.97
N ALA A 93 6.98 -3.55 3.17
CA ALA A 93 7.04 -2.56 2.10
C ALA A 93 7.94 -3.03 0.94
N ASN A 94 9.07 -3.68 1.25
CA ASN A 94 9.98 -4.23 0.24
C ASN A 94 9.37 -5.43 -0.50
N LEU A 95 8.61 -6.31 0.17
CA LEU A 95 7.88 -7.39 -0.49
C LEU A 95 6.82 -6.85 -1.46
N ILE A 96 6.09 -5.79 -1.06
CA ILE A 96 5.11 -5.11 -1.92
C ILE A 96 5.79 -4.48 -3.15
N ARG A 97 6.93 -3.81 -2.96
CA ARG A 97 7.73 -3.23 -4.07
C ARG A 97 8.18 -4.31 -5.05
N LYS A 98 8.62 -5.49 -4.56
CA LYS A 98 8.97 -6.64 -5.40
C LYS A 98 7.76 -7.14 -6.22
N ALA A 99 6.60 -7.27 -5.60
CA ALA A 99 5.37 -7.68 -6.29
C ALA A 99 4.97 -6.69 -7.41
N LYS A 100 5.09 -5.38 -7.16
CA LYS A 100 4.85 -4.33 -8.17
C LYS A 100 5.77 -4.48 -9.38
N ARG A 101 7.07 -4.71 -9.15
CA ARG A 101 8.08 -4.87 -10.20
C ARG A 101 7.87 -6.13 -11.04
N LYS A 102 7.51 -7.28 -10.42
CA LYS A 102 7.21 -8.54 -11.13
C LYS A 102 6.09 -8.37 -12.17
N LYS A 103 5.05 -7.60 -11.83
CA LYS A 103 3.95 -7.26 -12.75
C LYS A 103 4.40 -6.34 -13.89
N SER A 104 5.30 -5.41 -13.62
CA SER A 104 5.87 -4.55 -14.67
C SER A 104 6.75 -5.31 -15.65
N TYR A 105 7.52 -6.30 -15.18
CA TYR A 105 8.40 -7.11 -16.02
C TYR A 105 7.60 -8.02 -16.97
N THR A 106 6.61 -8.74 -16.45
CA THR A 106 5.72 -9.59 -17.26
C THR A 106 4.99 -8.79 -18.34
N ARG A 107 4.46 -7.60 -18.02
CA ARG A 107 3.79 -6.73 -18.99
C ARG A 107 4.71 -6.22 -20.11
N LYS A 108 6.01 -6.01 -19.84
CA LYS A 108 6.98 -5.60 -20.87
C LYS A 108 7.29 -6.72 -21.86
N ARG A 109 7.40 -7.98 -21.39
CA ARG A 109 7.69 -9.13 -22.27
C ARG A 109 6.62 -9.34 -23.34
N TYR A 110 5.33 -9.18 -23.01
CA TYR A 110 4.25 -9.31 -23.99
C TYR A 110 4.22 -8.18 -25.03
N LYS A 111 4.65 -6.97 -24.68
CA LYS A 111 4.71 -5.85 -25.65
C LYS A 111 5.81 -6.00 -26.69
N ASN A 112 6.89 -6.71 -26.37
CA ASN A 112 7.98 -6.93 -27.31
C ASN A 112 7.68 -8.07 -28.29
N ILE A 113 6.78 -8.99 -27.94
CA ILE A 113 6.40 -10.11 -28.82
C ILE A 113 5.45 -9.64 -29.93
N GLU A 114 4.58 -8.65 -29.68
CA GLU A 114 3.69 -8.09 -30.72
C GLU A 114 4.39 -7.20 -31.76
N ASN A 115 5.67 -6.87 -31.58
CA ASN A 115 6.41 -5.97 -32.50
C ASN A 115 7.56 -6.67 -33.26
N GLU A 116 7.67 -8.00 -33.16
CA GLU A 116 8.69 -8.79 -33.89
C GLU A 116 8.09 -9.67 -35.02
N GLU A 117 6.80 -9.51 -35.33
CA GLU A 117 6.20 -10.05 -36.56
C GLU A 117 5.71 -8.89 -37.43
N ILE A 118 6.58 -8.39 -38.31
CA ILE A 118 6.36 -7.96 -39.71
C ILE A 118 7.73 -8.03 -40.40
#